data_AF-A0AAN6BTI3-F1
#
_entry.id   AF-A0AAN6BTI3-F1
#
_cell.length_a   1.000
_cell.length_b   1.000
_cell.length_c   1.000
_cell.angle_alpha   90.00
_cell.angle_beta   90.00
_cell.angle_gamma   90.00
#
_symmetry.space_group_name_H-M   'P 1'
#
loop_
_entity.id
_entity.type
_entity.pdbx_description
1 polymer ?
#
loop_
_entity_poly.entity_id
_entity_poly.type
_entity_poly.pdbx_seq_one_letter_code
_entity_poly.pdbx_strand_id
1 'polypeptide(L)'
;MAPPAAVSPLFVPQVGAPTDFHELEPQWDTVGVECSGLTNKALTSWLHKERHSHLSLIQAAWALCLRGYTGSEDVSFTCLGPERNYCCHVSPTQPVRSLFELQHVESIGQNRTTFWDAISVVLTHEDLIEVTNPSAMFDLAVCFSQRVEAHLPSIKVYYRSAKVMSAMAEMIAATVAKSIEEIVAKIDSHINDLELCSDLDINRLARWNILSNEQDPIPQPIHRVISQNSTLHPTSIAVSAWDGDFTYRELDRLATGLAIWLQHLGIVGPEVFVPLVFDKSKWAVVAQLAVLKAGGAY
;
A
#
# COMPACT_ATOMS: atom_id res chain seq x y z
N MET A 1 51.81 -33.90 14.25
CA MET A 1 50.83 -32.85 13.86
C MET A 1 49.87 -32.67 15.02
N ALA A 2 50.01 -31.59 15.77
CA ALA A 2 49.09 -31.23 16.86
C ALA A 2 47.84 -30.54 16.29
N PRO A 3 46.66 -30.68 16.90
CA PRO A 3 45.45 -29.99 16.45
C PRO A 3 45.59 -28.47 16.67
N PRO A 4 44.87 -27.64 15.90
CA PRO A 4 44.92 -26.19 16.09
C PRO A 4 44.32 -25.79 17.44
N ALA A 5 44.92 -24.79 18.09
CA ALA A 5 44.45 -24.24 19.35
C ALA A 5 43.04 -23.64 19.22
N ALA A 6 42.16 -23.94 20.18
CA ALA A 6 40.83 -23.37 20.24
C ALA A 6 40.92 -21.84 20.40
N VAL A 7 40.19 -21.12 19.54
CA VAL A 7 40.08 -19.66 19.61
C VAL A 7 39.17 -19.30 20.80
N SER A 8 39.69 -18.54 21.76
CA SER A 8 38.90 -18.03 22.88
C SER A 8 37.76 -17.12 22.35
N PRO A 9 36.54 -17.22 22.89
CA PRO A 9 35.45 -16.34 22.49
C PRO A 9 35.79 -14.89 22.83
N LEU A 10 35.47 -13.98 21.90
CA LEU A 10 35.63 -12.54 22.06
C LEU A 10 34.90 -12.05 23.31
N PHE A 11 35.63 -11.36 24.18
CA PHE A 11 35.08 -10.72 25.37
C PHE A 11 34.16 -9.56 24.93
N VAL A 12 32.85 -9.76 25.02
CA VAL A 12 31.86 -8.68 24.87
C VAL A 12 31.82 -7.93 26.20
N PRO A 13 32.16 -6.64 26.26
CA PRO A 13 32.03 -5.88 27.49
C PRO A 13 30.56 -5.92 27.92
N GLN A 14 30.28 -6.30 29.16
CA GLN A 14 28.96 -6.06 29.73
C GLN A 14 28.80 -4.56 29.87
N VAL A 15 28.11 -3.95 28.89
CA VAL A 15 27.60 -2.59 29.02
C VAL A 15 26.59 -2.64 30.16
N GLY A 16 26.97 -2.09 31.31
CA GLY A 16 26.06 -1.92 32.44
C GLY A 16 24.81 -1.18 31.98
N ALA A 17 23.64 -1.60 32.48
CA ALA A 17 22.40 -0.90 32.20
C ALA A 17 22.58 0.60 32.50
N PRO A 18 22.19 1.50 31.58
CA PRO A 18 22.31 2.93 31.82
C PRO A 18 21.53 3.28 33.09
N THR A 19 22.18 3.99 34.00
CA THR A 19 21.68 4.32 35.35
C THR A 19 20.62 5.42 35.37
N ASP A 20 20.22 5.95 34.23
CA ASP A 20 19.19 6.99 34.12
C ASP A 20 17.95 6.42 33.41
N PHE A 21 17.07 5.78 34.19
CA PHE A 21 15.74 5.29 33.79
C PHE A 21 14.63 6.30 34.11
N HIS A 22 14.94 7.59 34.03
CA HIS A 22 13.93 8.64 34.03
C HIS A 22 13.97 9.32 32.66
N GLU A 23 12.78 9.51 32.06
CA GLU A 23 12.52 10.28 30.83
C GLU A 23 12.58 9.50 29.52
N LEU A 24 11.51 8.73 29.25
CA LEU A 24 10.77 8.70 27.97
C LEU A 24 9.56 7.77 28.23
N GLU A 25 8.52 8.29 28.88
CA GLU A 25 7.23 7.60 28.89
C GLU A 25 6.81 7.35 27.43
N PRO A 26 6.42 6.12 27.04
CA PRO A 26 5.97 5.88 25.68
C PRO A 26 4.66 6.63 25.45
N GLN A 27 4.75 7.84 24.92
CA GLN A 27 3.59 8.62 24.51
C GLN A 27 2.95 7.93 23.31
N TRP A 28 1.73 7.48 23.50
CA TRP A 28 0.86 7.02 22.42
C TRP A 28 0.29 8.24 21.72
N ASP A 29 0.47 8.29 20.41
CA ASP A 29 -0.27 9.25 19.60
C ASP A 29 -1.62 8.65 19.25
N THR A 30 -2.62 9.52 19.11
CA THR A 30 -4.01 9.13 18.90
C THR A 30 -4.62 9.94 17.78
N VAL A 31 -5.33 9.24 16.89
CA VAL A 31 -6.22 9.86 15.89
C VAL A 31 -7.62 9.31 16.08
N GLY A 32 -8.63 10.13 15.82
CA GLY A 32 -10.03 9.77 15.97
C GLY A 32 -10.84 10.17 14.75
N VAL A 33 -11.75 9.29 14.33
CA VAL A 33 -12.69 9.55 13.23
C VAL A 33 -14.11 9.27 13.73
N GLU A 34 -15.02 10.21 13.51
CA GLU A 34 -16.44 10.02 13.79
C GLU A 34 -17.00 8.89 12.91
N CYS A 35 -17.79 7.99 13.50
CA CYS A 35 -18.34 6.84 12.78
C CYS A 35 -19.85 6.79 12.95
N SER A 36 -20.56 7.42 12.02
CA SER A 36 -22.02 7.53 12.04
C SER A 36 -22.72 6.16 12.02
N GLY A 37 -22.12 5.17 11.34
CA GLY A 37 -22.62 3.80 11.24
C GLY A 37 -22.91 3.14 12.58
N LEU A 38 -22.22 3.54 13.66
CA LEU A 38 -22.42 3.01 15.01
C LEU A 38 -23.74 3.47 15.66
N THR A 39 -24.36 4.54 15.15
CA THR A 39 -25.67 5.03 15.59
C THR A 39 -26.84 4.42 14.80
N ASN A 40 -26.56 3.55 13.83
CA ASN A 40 -27.58 3.00 12.96
C ASN A 40 -28.53 2.06 13.74
N LYS A 41 -29.80 2.46 13.88
CA LYS A 41 -30.81 1.69 14.62
C LYS A 41 -31.06 0.30 14.04
N ALA A 42 -30.99 0.14 12.71
CA ALA A 42 -31.17 -1.16 12.07
C ALA A 42 -30.01 -2.10 12.44
N LEU A 43 -28.78 -1.59 12.46
CA LEU A 43 -27.63 -2.35 12.95
C LEU A 43 -27.76 -2.70 14.42
N THR A 44 -28.11 -1.75 15.29
CA THR A 44 -28.29 -2.03 16.73
C THR A 44 -29.36 -3.09 16.96
N SER A 45 -30.47 -3.03 16.20
CA SER A 45 -31.52 -4.05 16.23
C SER A 45 -31.04 -5.40 15.73
N TRP A 46 -30.21 -5.43 14.68
CA TRP A 46 -29.63 -6.66 14.14
C TRP A 46 -28.64 -7.28 15.11
N LEU A 47 -27.70 -6.50 15.65
CA LEU A 47 -26.75 -6.92 16.68
C LEU A 47 -27.49 -7.53 17.88
N HIS A 48 -28.52 -6.86 18.38
CA HIS A 48 -29.33 -7.38 19.48
C HIS A 48 -30.06 -8.69 19.11
N LYS A 49 -30.61 -8.78 17.90
CA LYS A 49 -31.32 -9.98 17.41
C LYS A 49 -30.38 -11.19 17.29
N GLU A 50 -29.20 -10.99 16.73
CA GLU A 50 -28.18 -12.04 16.51
C GLU A 50 -27.26 -12.24 17.73
N ARG A 51 -27.49 -11.52 18.84
CA ARG A 51 -26.70 -11.58 20.09
C ARG A 51 -25.23 -11.16 19.92
N HIS A 52 -24.98 -10.22 19.00
CA HIS A 52 -23.69 -9.58 18.81
C HIS A 52 -23.61 -8.25 19.58
N SER A 53 -22.39 -7.85 19.94
CA SER A 53 -22.10 -6.59 20.64
C SER A 53 -21.47 -5.57 19.69
N HIS A 54 -21.43 -4.30 20.11
CA HIS A 54 -20.64 -3.29 19.40
C HIS A 54 -19.15 -3.68 19.31
N LEU A 55 -18.62 -4.39 20.31
CA LEU A 55 -17.27 -4.93 20.26
C LEU A 55 -17.09 -5.91 19.09
N SER A 56 -18.03 -6.84 18.88
CA SER A 56 -17.95 -7.78 17.75
C SER A 56 -18.03 -7.10 16.38
N LEU A 57 -18.73 -5.98 16.29
CA LEU A 57 -18.74 -5.16 15.07
C LEU A 57 -17.37 -4.51 14.82
N ILE A 58 -16.74 -3.96 15.85
CA ILE A 58 -15.40 -3.38 15.75
C ILE A 58 -14.37 -4.46 15.40
N GLN A 59 -14.49 -5.65 15.99
CA GLN A 59 -13.66 -6.81 15.68
C GLN A 59 -13.83 -7.22 14.21
N ALA A 60 -15.06 -7.28 13.70
CA ALA A 60 -15.33 -7.56 12.29
C ALA A 60 -14.76 -6.48 11.35
N ALA A 61 -14.95 -5.20 11.67
CA ALA A 61 -14.39 -4.10 10.90
C ALA A 61 -12.86 -4.07 10.93
N TRP A 62 -12.26 -4.38 12.09
CA TRP A 62 -10.82 -4.51 12.23
C TRP A 62 -10.26 -5.67 11.42
N ALA A 63 -10.96 -6.81 11.40
CA ALA A 63 -10.62 -7.96 10.56
C ALA A 63 -10.61 -7.56 9.07
N LEU A 64 -11.62 -6.82 8.59
CA LEU A 64 -11.66 -6.33 7.21
C LEU A 64 -10.49 -5.38 6.90
N CYS A 65 -10.19 -4.46 7.81
CA CYS A 65 -9.04 -3.56 7.66
C CYS A 65 -7.74 -4.37 7.56
N LEU A 66 -7.51 -5.33 8.46
CA LEU A 66 -6.33 -6.20 8.41
C LEU A 66 -6.26 -7.03 7.13
N ARG A 67 -7.38 -7.58 6.65
CA ARG A 67 -7.43 -8.29 5.36
C ARG A 67 -7.00 -7.38 4.21
N GLY A 68 -7.48 -6.13 4.20
CA GLY A 68 -7.11 -5.12 3.20
C GLY A 68 -5.62 -4.76 3.22
N TYR A 69 -5.03 -4.59 4.40
CA TYR A 69 -3.60 -4.23 4.53
C TYR A 69 -2.63 -5.39 4.36
N THR A 70 -3.01 -6.60 4.79
CA THR A 70 -2.14 -7.79 4.73
C THR A 70 -2.30 -8.59 3.44
N GLY A 71 -3.44 -8.45 2.76
CA GLY A 71 -3.82 -9.30 1.63
C GLY A 71 -4.16 -10.75 2.02
N SER A 72 -4.17 -11.07 3.32
CA SER A 72 -4.51 -12.40 3.82
C SER A 72 -6.03 -12.54 3.93
N GLU A 73 -6.58 -13.70 3.55
CA GLU A 73 -7.99 -14.03 3.82
C GLU A 73 -8.23 -14.36 5.29
N ASP A 74 -7.20 -14.93 5.93
CA ASP A 74 -7.20 -15.31 7.33
C ASP A 74 -6.46 -14.26 8.16
N VAL A 75 -7.15 -13.67 9.13
CA VAL A 75 -6.56 -12.64 9.99
C VAL A 75 -6.74 -12.98 11.46
N SER A 76 -5.71 -12.69 12.24
CA SER A 76 -5.72 -12.87 13.69
C SER A 76 -5.27 -11.59 14.38
N PHE A 77 -5.95 -11.23 15.46
CA PHE A 77 -5.61 -10.06 16.26
C PHE A 77 -6.00 -10.25 17.72
N THR A 78 -5.31 -9.55 18.59
CA THR A 78 -5.53 -9.65 20.03
C THR A 78 -6.61 -8.67 20.48
N CYS A 79 -7.50 -9.13 21.34
CA CYS A 79 -8.50 -8.30 22.01
C CYS A 79 -8.13 -8.18 23.49
N LEU A 80 -7.96 -6.94 23.95
CA LEU A 80 -7.69 -6.63 25.35
C LEU A 80 -8.96 -6.11 26.01
N GLY A 81 -9.38 -6.80 27.07
CA GLY A 81 -10.51 -6.41 27.91
C GLY A 81 -10.11 -6.31 29.38
N PRO A 82 -10.94 -5.68 30.23
CA PRO A 82 -10.64 -5.48 31.64
C PRO A 82 -10.54 -6.80 32.42
N GLU A 83 -11.32 -7.80 32.03
CA GLU A 83 -11.36 -9.09 32.73
C GLU A 83 -10.57 -10.19 32.02
N ARG A 84 -10.50 -10.15 30.69
CA ARG A 84 -9.89 -11.21 29.86
C ARG A 84 -9.28 -10.64 28.59
N ASN A 85 -8.13 -11.22 28.25
CA ASN A 85 -7.48 -11.05 26.96
C ASN A 85 -7.62 -12.33 26.16
N TYR A 86 -7.90 -12.22 24.87
CA TYR A 86 -8.06 -13.36 23.97
C TYR A 86 -7.64 -12.98 22.56
N CYS A 87 -7.32 -13.98 21.75
CA CYS A 87 -7.14 -13.74 20.32
C CYS A 87 -8.41 -14.05 19.55
N CYS A 88 -8.71 -13.20 18.58
CA CYS A 88 -9.70 -13.46 17.56
C CYS A 88 -9.00 -13.94 16.31
N HIS A 89 -9.45 -15.08 15.80
CA HIS A 89 -9.14 -15.53 14.46
C HIS A 89 -10.39 -15.43 13.58
N VAL A 90 -10.24 -14.88 12.38
CA VAL A 90 -11.33 -14.65 11.44
C VAL A 90 -10.93 -15.18 10.08
N SER A 91 -11.67 -16.21 9.63
CA SER A 91 -11.57 -16.83 8.31
C SER A 91 -12.98 -16.86 7.69
N PRO A 92 -13.46 -15.73 7.15
CA PRO A 92 -14.84 -15.61 6.76
C PRO A 92 -15.10 -16.29 5.41
N THR A 93 -16.10 -17.15 5.36
CA THR A 93 -16.48 -17.99 4.21
C THR A 93 -17.53 -17.36 3.30
N GLN A 94 -18.01 -16.14 3.62
CA GLN A 94 -19.14 -15.40 3.03
C GLN A 94 -20.51 -15.88 3.53
N PRO A 95 -21.54 -15.00 3.64
CA PRO A 95 -21.57 -13.55 3.36
C PRO A 95 -20.92 -12.70 4.47
N VAL A 96 -20.99 -11.37 4.41
CA VAL A 96 -20.37 -10.44 5.39
C VAL A 96 -20.70 -10.78 6.85
N ARG A 97 -21.92 -11.26 7.14
CA ARG A 97 -22.30 -11.79 8.46
C ARG A 97 -21.36 -12.87 9.02
N SER A 98 -20.63 -13.61 8.18
CA SER A 98 -19.64 -14.61 8.65
C SER A 98 -18.44 -13.97 9.35
N LEU A 99 -18.22 -12.65 9.22
CA LEU A 99 -17.20 -11.92 9.99
C LEU A 99 -17.46 -11.95 11.50
N PHE A 100 -18.70 -12.22 11.91
CA PHE A 100 -19.10 -12.31 13.31
C PHE A 100 -18.92 -13.73 13.89
N GLU A 101 -18.54 -14.71 13.07
CA GLU A 101 -18.18 -16.08 13.48
C GLU A 101 -16.74 -16.12 14.03
N LEU A 102 -16.44 -15.22 14.97
CA LEU A 102 -15.12 -15.03 15.55
C LEU A 102 -14.71 -16.27 16.36
N GLN A 103 -13.59 -16.88 15.99
CA GLN A 103 -12.99 -17.95 16.79
C GLN A 103 -12.17 -17.34 17.92
N HIS A 104 -12.64 -17.51 19.15
CA HIS A 104 -11.93 -17.06 20.34
C HIS A 104 -10.98 -18.15 20.82
N VAL A 105 -9.68 -17.87 20.73
CA VAL A 105 -8.65 -18.75 21.30
C VAL A 105 -8.26 -18.19 22.66
N GLU A 106 -8.72 -18.85 23.73
CA GLU A 106 -8.31 -18.55 25.09
C GLU A 106 -6.88 -19.06 25.34
N SER A 107 -6.13 -18.32 26.15
CA SER A 107 -4.79 -18.73 26.58
C SER A 107 -4.87 -19.97 27.46
N ILE A 108 -4.54 -21.14 26.92
CA ILE A 108 -4.27 -22.37 27.69
C ILE A 108 -2.75 -22.57 27.70
N GLY A 109 -2.06 -22.01 28.70
CA GLY A 109 -0.70 -22.45 29.04
C GLY A 109 0.27 -21.37 29.49
N GLN A 110 1.18 -21.74 30.39
CA GLN A 110 2.24 -20.89 30.97
C GLN A 110 3.32 -20.43 29.96
N ASN A 111 3.21 -20.77 28.67
CA ASN A 111 4.15 -20.31 27.64
C ASN A 111 3.65 -19.00 27.00
N ARG A 112 4.11 -17.90 27.59
CA ARG A 112 3.79 -16.51 27.24
C ARG A 112 4.25 -16.04 25.85
N THR A 113 4.86 -16.87 25.00
CA THR A 113 5.69 -16.37 23.88
C THR A 113 5.11 -16.53 22.48
N THR A 114 3.96 -17.18 22.27
CA THR A 114 3.48 -17.46 20.90
C THR A 114 2.22 -16.69 20.46
N PHE A 115 1.55 -15.98 21.37
CA PHE A 115 0.28 -15.29 21.05
C PHE A 115 0.37 -13.76 21.01
N TRP A 116 1.41 -13.15 21.58
CA TRP A 116 1.57 -11.69 21.60
C TRP A 116 2.28 -11.14 20.37
N ASP A 117 2.55 -11.95 19.35
CA ASP A 117 3.11 -11.50 18.07
C ASP A 117 2.11 -10.69 17.23
N ALA A 118 0.88 -10.49 17.73
CA ALA A 118 -0.07 -9.57 17.13
C ALA A 118 0.36 -8.12 17.37
N ILE A 119 1.03 -7.54 16.36
CA ILE A 119 1.45 -6.13 16.28
C ILE A 119 0.26 -5.16 16.47
N SER A 120 -0.97 -5.66 16.28
CA SER A 120 -2.21 -4.88 16.40
C SER A 120 -3.24 -5.47 17.37
N VAL A 121 -3.97 -4.58 18.04
CA VAL A 121 -4.91 -4.91 19.12
C VAL A 121 -6.25 -4.18 18.98
N VAL A 122 -7.34 -4.84 19.37
CA VAL A 122 -8.64 -4.20 19.63
C VAL A 122 -8.83 -4.02 21.14
N LEU A 123 -9.15 -2.81 21.58
CA LEU A 123 -9.40 -2.49 22.99
C LEU A 123 -10.91 -2.40 23.24
N THR A 124 -11.39 -3.02 24.32
CA THR A 124 -12.81 -2.93 24.66
C THR A 124 -13.20 -1.59 25.29
N HIS A 125 -12.25 -0.87 25.89
CA HIS A 125 -12.44 0.44 26.52
C HIS A 125 -11.20 1.32 26.35
N GLU A 126 -11.39 2.65 26.29
CA GLU A 126 -10.28 3.61 26.16
C GLU A 126 -9.32 3.57 27.35
N ASP A 127 -9.86 3.44 28.55
CA ASP A 127 -9.10 3.48 29.81
C ASP A 127 -8.06 2.34 29.91
N LEU A 128 -8.20 1.29 29.10
CA LEU A 128 -7.24 0.19 29.04
C LEU A 128 -5.87 0.64 28.54
N ILE A 129 -5.77 1.76 27.83
CA ILE A 129 -4.50 2.24 27.26
C ILE A 129 -3.57 2.74 28.35
N GLU A 130 -4.12 3.40 29.36
CA GLU A 130 -3.37 3.87 30.53
C GLU A 130 -3.01 2.70 31.46
N VAL A 131 -3.85 1.66 31.51
CA VAL A 131 -3.64 0.47 32.35
C VAL A 131 -2.65 -0.53 31.73
N THR A 132 -2.49 -0.52 30.41
CA THR A 132 -1.59 -1.45 29.72
C THR A 132 -0.15 -0.93 29.85
N ASN A 133 0.70 -1.66 30.59
CA ASN A 133 2.11 -1.31 30.80
C ASN A 133 2.80 -1.06 29.43
N PRO A 134 3.31 0.16 29.16
CA PRO A 134 3.69 0.59 27.81
C PRO A 134 5.02 -0.01 27.29
N SER A 135 5.63 -0.90 28.07
CA SER A 135 6.82 -1.67 27.71
C SER A 135 6.46 -2.90 26.85
N ALA A 136 6.29 -2.67 25.54
CA ALA A 136 6.41 -3.67 24.46
C ALA A 136 5.32 -4.77 24.35
N MET A 137 4.06 -4.41 24.07
CA MET A 137 3.06 -5.42 23.65
C MET A 137 2.43 -5.23 22.26
N PHE A 138 2.33 -4.01 21.72
CA PHE A 138 1.81 -3.76 20.36
C PHE A 138 2.23 -2.39 19.81
N ASP A 139 2.19 -2.21 18.48
CA ASP A 139 2.55 -0.96 17.79
C ASP A 139 1.31 -0.12 17.40
N LEU A 140 0.15 -0.77 17.31
CA LEU A 140 -1.12 -0.21 16.87
C LEU A 140 -2.28 -0.78 17.70
N ALA A 141 -3.21 0.07 18.13
CA ALA A 141 -4.44 -0.37 18.77
C ALA A 141 -5.64 0.43 18.27
N VAL A 142 -6.78 -0.24 18.15
CA VAL A 142 -8.05 0.36 17.75
C VAL A 142 -9.06 0.19 18.86
N CYS A 143 -9.79 1.25 19.17
CA CYS A 143 -10.88 1.21 20.14
C CYS A 143 -12.08 2.01 19.66
N PHE A 144 -13.22 1.68 20.25
CA PHE A 144 -14.41 2.49 20.15
C PHE A 144 -14.48 3.48 21.29
N SER A 145 -14.87 4.70 20.95
CA SER A 145 -15.04 5.81 21.86
C SER A 145 -16.45 6.34 21.80
N GLN A 146 -17.10 6.41 22.95
CA GLN A 146 -18.37 7.10 23.10
C GLN A 146 -18.29 7.94 24.38
N ARG A 147 -17.74 9.15 24.27
CA ARG A 147 -17.77 10.12 25.38
C ARG A 147 -19.17 10.70 25.52
N VAL A 148 -19.63 10.83 26.76
CA VAL A 148 -20.94 11.39 27.10
C VAL A 148 -21.10 12.85 26.61
N GLU A 149 -20.01 13.58 26.46
CA GLU A 149 -19.98 14.97 25.93
C GLU A 149 -19.91 15.05 24.40
N ALA A 150 -19.39 14.02 23.72
CA ALA A 150 -19.29 13.98 22.27
C ALA A 150 -20.59 13.38 21.73
N HIS A 151 -21.38 14.15 20.99
CA HIS A 151 -22.70 13.72 20.52
C HIS A 151 -22.68 12.51 19.54
N LEU A 152 -21.51 12.12 19.03
CA LEU A 152 -21.36 11.03 18.06
C LEU A 152 -20.27 10.02 18.48
N PRO A 153 -20.49 8.72 18.25
CA PRO A 153 -19.48 7.69 18.44
C PRO A 153 -18.30 7.87 17.47
N SER A 154 -17.10 7.55 17.94
CA SER A 154 -15.88 7.61 17.12
C SER A 154 -15.02 6.36 17.27
N ILE A 155 -14.22 6.10 16.24
CA ILE A 155 -13.15 5.11 16.26
C ILE A 155 -11.85 5.84 16.54
N LYS A 156 -11.11 5.37 17.55
CA LYS A 156 -9.77 5.88 17.85
C LYS A 156 -8.72 4.84 17.53
N VAL A 157 -7.63 5.33 16.95
CA VAL A 157 -6.44 4.54 16.65
C VAL A 157 -5.29 5.12 17.45
N TYR A 158 -4.69 4.28 18.28
CA TYR A 158 -3.53 4.57 19.09
C TYR A 158 -2.33 3.91 18.45
N TYR A 159 -1.26 4.67 18.27
CA TYR A 159 -0.08 4.19 17.57
C TYR A 159 1.20 4.78 18.12
N ARG A 160 2.31 4.11 17.83
CA ARG A 160 3.65 4.63 18.10
C ARG A 160 4.13 5.44 16.91
N SER A 161 4.35 6.75 17.06
CA SER A 161 4.90 7.57 15.97
C SER A 161 6.28 7.12 15.47
N ALA A 162 7.02 6.35 16.26
CA ALA A 162 8.26 5.70 15.83
C ALA A 162 8.04 4.57 14.81
N LYS A 163 6.80 4.09 14.61
CA LYS A 163 6.44 2.95 13.75
C LYS A 163 5.41 3.31 12.69
N VAL A 164 4.44 4.17 13.03
CA VAL A 164 3.33 4.55 12.16
C VAL A 164 3.29 6.06 12.06
N MET A 165 3.25 6.59 10.83
CA MET A 165 3.07 8.03 10.60
C MET A 165 1.63 8.43 10.89
N SER A 166 1.41 9.64 11.43
CA SER A 166 0.07 10.16 11.70
C SER A 166 -0.88 10.06 10.49
N ALA A 167 -0.41 10.46 9.30
CA ALA A 167 -1.18 10.36 8.07
C ALA A 167 -1.51 8.92 7.64
N MET A 168 -0.84 7.89 8.16
CA MET A 168 -1.22 6.48 7.96
C MET A 168 -2.25 6.06 9.01
N ALA A 169 -2.08 6.48 10.26
CA ALA A 169 -3.04 6.20 11.32
C ALA A 169 -4.42 6.81 11.01
N GLU A 170 -4.46 8.03 10.45
CA GLU A 170 -5.70 8.67 9.98
C GLU A 170 -6.41 7.84 8.90
N MET A 171 -5.65 7.29 7.95
CA MET A 171 -6.20 6.44 6.88
C MET A 171 -6.75 5.13 7.46
N ILE A 172 -6.03 4.52 8.41
CA ILE A 172 -6.49 3.30 9.11
C ILE A 172 -7.79 3.59 9.87
N ALA A 173 -7.85 4.69 10.63
CA ALA A 173 -9.06 5.08 11.36
C ALA A 173 -10.26 5.29 10.41
N ALA A 174 -10.04 5.98 9.29
CA ALA A 174 -11.05 6.21 8.27
C ALA A 174 -11.49 4.90 7.59
N THR A 175 -10.56 3.97 7.32
CA THR A 175 -10.84 2.65 6.75
C THR A 175 -11.69 1.79 7.71
N VAL A 176 -11.39 1.81 9.01
CA VAL A 176 -12.21 1.09 10.02
C VAL A 176 -13.61 1.68 10.09
N ALA A 177 -13.73 3.01 10.10
CA ALA A 177 -15.04 3.67 10.08
C ALA A 177 -15.85 3.31 8.83
N LYS A 178 -15.23 3.37 7.65
CA LYS A 178 -15.84 2.96 6.37
C LYS A 178 -16.26 1.48 6.37
N SER A 179 -15.41 0.61 6.94
CA SER A 179 -15.71 -0.83 7.07
C SER A 179 -16.98 -1.07 7.91
N ILE A 180 -17.16 -0.32 9.00
CA ILE A 180 -18.39 -0.40 9.80
C ILE A 180 -19.61 0.01 8.97
N GLU A 181 -19.53 1.11 8.23
CA GLU A 181 -20.63 1.59 7.38
C GLU A 181 -20.99 0.58 6.27
N GLU A 182 -20.00 -0.02 5.63
CA GLU A 182 -20.21 -1.05 4.61
C GLU A 182 -20.80 -2.34 5.19
N ILE A 183 -20.34 -2.80 6.36
CA ILE A 183 -20.94 -3.96 7.07
C ILE A 183 -22.42 -3.68 7.37
N VAL A 184 -22.74 -2.47 7.85
CA VAL A 184 -24.11 -2.06 8.17
C VAL A 184 -25.01 -2.07 6.93
N ALA A 185 -24.50 -1.56 5.81
CA ALA A 185 -25.26 -1.44 4.58
C ALA A 185 -25.44 -2.77 3.84
N LYS A 186 -24.46 -3.68 3.93
CA LYS A 186 -24.35 -4.86 3.06
C LYS A 186 -24.07 -6.17 3.82
N ILE A 187 -24.65 -6.35 5.00
CA ILE A 187 -24.44 -7.52 5.89
C ILE A 187 -24.70 -8.89 5.22
N ASP A 188 -25.52 -8.92 4.17
CA ASP A 188 -25.92 -10.12 3.41
C ASP A 188 -25.22 -10.28 2.06
N SER A 189 -24.33 -9.35 1.71
CA SER A 189 -23.55 -9.39 0.47
C SER A 189 -22.29 -10.25 0.57
N HIS A 190 -21.57 -10.40 -0.54
CA HIS A 190 -20.22 -10.97 -0.50
C HIS A 190 -19.25 -9.96 0.11
N ILE A 191 -18.26 -10.47 0.86
CA ILE A 191 -17.21 -9.64 1.47
C ILE A 191 -16.41 -8.85 0.42
N ASN A 192 -16.29 -9.40 -0.79
CA ASN A 192 -15.58 -8.76 -1.90
C ASN A 192 -16.37 -7.61 -2.54
N ASP A 193 -17.65 -7.43 -2.19
CA ASP A 193 -18.50 -6.33 -2.69
C ASP A 193 -18.44 -5.09 -1.77
N LEU A 194 -17.64 -5.16 -0.69
CA LEU A 194 -17.45 -4.06 0.26
C LEU A 194 -16.41 -3.06 -0.26
N GLU A 195 -16.75 -1.78 -0.24
CA GLU A 195 -15.84 -0.70 -0.61
C GLU A 195 -15.12 -0.18 0.63
N LEU A 196 -13.94 -0.72 0.92
CA LEU A 196 -13.20 -0.37 2.14
C LEU A 196 -12.42 0.95 2.04
N CYS A 197 -12.21 1.48 0.83
CA CYS A 197 -11.58 2.78 0.64
C CYS A 197 -12.49 3.89 1.18
N SER A 198 -12.00 4.59 2.20
CA SER A 198 -12.64 5.78 2.74
C SER A 198 -12.56 6.96 1.77
N ASP A 199 -13.40 7.97 1.99
CA ASP A 199 -13.33 9.21 1.22
C ASP A 199 -11.96 9.90 1.35
N LEU A 200 -11.28 9.72 2.49
CA LEU A 200 -9.93 10.24 2.71
C LEU A 200 -8.92 9.56 1.77
N ASP A 201 -9.04 8.25 1.57
CA ASP A 201 -8.24 7.47 0.62
C ASP A 201 -8.51 7.93 -0.82
N ILE A 202 -9.78 8.00 -1.22
CA ILE A 202 -10.18 8.40 -2.57
C ILE A 202 -9.72 9.83 -2.89
N ASN A 203 -9.88 10.77 -1.96
CA ASN A 203 -9.41 12.16 -2.15
C ASN A 203 -7.88 12.24 -2.23
N ARG A 204 -7.15 11.35 -1.55
CA ARG A 204 -5.69 11.26 -1.66
C ARG A 204 -5.26 10.69 -3.00
N LEU A 205 -5.89 9.61 -3.44
CA LEU A 205 -5.67 9.01 -4.76
C LEU A 205 -5.99 10.00 -5.88
N ALA A 206 -7.10 10.72 -5.76
CA ALA A 206 -7.48 11.77 -6.70
C ALA A 206 -6.38 12.83 -6.81
N ARG A 207 -5.83 13.30 -5.68
CA ARG A 207 -4.72 14.26 -5.65
C ARG A 207 -3.44 13.74 -6.30
N TRP A 208 -3.08 12.47 -6.08
CA TRP A 208 -1.93 11.85 -6.74
C TRP A 208 -2.10 11.73 -8.24
N ASN A 209 -3.33 11.53 -8.69
CA ASN A 209 -3.69 11.40 -10.10
C ASN A 209 -4.12 12.73 -10.74
N ILE A 210 -3.92 13.87 -10.06
CA ILE A 210 -3.99 15.17 -10.73
C ILE A 210 -2.79 15.22 -11.67
N LEU A 211 -3.02 14.90 -12.94
CA LEU A 211 -2.11 15.26 -14.01
C LEU A 211 -1.93 16.77 -13.93
N SER A 212 -0.73 17.22 -13.55
CA SER A 212 -0.38 18.62 -13.56
C SER A 212 -0.69 19.16 -14.95
N ASN A 213 -1.70 20.02 -15.01
CA ASN A 213 -2.27 20.54 -16.24
C ASN A 213 -1.28 21.55 -16.85
N GLU A 214 -0.25 21.06 -17.52
CA GLU A 214 0.67 21.83 -18.35
C GLU A 214 0.90 21.05 -19.62
N GLN A 215 0.00 21.29 -20.59
CA GLN A 215 0.09 20.85 -21.98
C GLN A 215 0.56 19.40 -22.13
N ASP A 216 -0.36 18.43 -22.17
CA ASP A 216 -0.07 17.17 -22.85
C ASP A 216 0.53 17.55 -24.20
N PRO A 217 1.84 17.31 -24.45
CA PRO A 217 2.44 17.73 -25.69
C PRO A 217 1.65 16.99 -26.75
N ILE A 218 1.02 17.74 -27.68
CA ILE A 218 0.29 17.15 -28.81
C ILE A 218 1.18 16.04 -29.32
N PRO A 219 0.77 14.75 -29.23
CA PRO A 219 1.71 13.66 -29.35
C PRO A 219 2.31 13.70 -30.74
N GLN A 220 3.55 14.18 -30.84
CA GLN A 220 4.29 14.24 -32.09
C GLN A 220 5.06 12.95 -32.24
N PRO A 221 4.94 12.25 -33.37
CA PRO A 221 5.76 11.08 -33.65
C PRO A 221 7.25 11.45 -33.52
N ILE A 222 8.03 10.61 -32.83
CA ILE A 222 9.46 10.90 -32.58
C ILE A 222 10.26 11.19 -33.86
N HIS A 223 9.90 10.53 -34.96
CA HIS A 223 10.55 10.78 -36.26
C HIS A 223 10.31 12.19 -36.79
N ARG A 224 9.18 12.84 -36.47
CA ARG A 224 8.89 14.24 -36.81
C ARG A 224 9.75 15.20 -35.97
N VAL A 225 9.89 14.92 -34.67
CA VAL A 225 10.74 15.70 -33.76
C VAL A 225 12.19 15.65 -34.23
N ILE A 226 12.69 14.48 -34.61
CA ILE A 226 14.05 14.32 -35.14
C ILE A 226 14.23 15.08 -36.47
N SER A 227 13.24 15.04 -37.37
CA SER A 227 13.30 15.82 -38.62
C SER A 227 13.29 17.34 -38.38
N GLN A 228 12.52 17.83 -37.40
CA GLN A 228 12.55 19.24 -37.01
C GLN A 228 13.95 19.61 -36.47
N ASN A 229 14.51 18.79 -35.59
CA ASN A 229 15.87 19.01 -35.06
C ASN A 229 16.94 18.96 -36.16
N SER A 230 16.75 18.16 -37.22
CA SER A 230 17.66 18.17 -38.38
C SER A 230 17.67 19.48 -39.16
N THR A 231 16.56 20.22 -39.10
CA THR A 231 16.44 21.55 -39.71
C THR A 231 17.04 22.62 -38.80
N LEU A 232 16.79 22.53 -37.49
CA LEU A 232 17.26 23.50 -36.49
C LEU A 232 18.75 23.38 -36.17
N HIS A 233 19.27 22.15 -36.10
CA HIS A 233 20.63 21.83 -35.65
C HIS A 233 21.35 20.89 -36.62
N PRO A 234 21.49 21.27 -37.91
CA PRO A 234 21.92 20.36 -38.96
C PRO A 234 23.33 19.80 -38.80
N THR A 235 24.25 20.56 -38.18
CA THR A 235 25.66 20.18 -38.02
C THR A 235 25.97 19.59 -36.65
N SER A 236 25.00 19.57 -35.74
CA SER A 236 25.18 18.98 -34.41
C SER A 236 25.19 17.46 -34.51
N ILE A 237 26.02 16.80 -33.70
CA ILE A 237 26.09 15.35 -33.62
C ILE A 237 24.77 14.82 -33.06
N ALA A 238 24.11 13.91 -33.78
CA ALA A 238 22.88 13.25 -33.38
C ALA A 238 23.14 11.83 -32.88
N VAL A 239 24.10 11.13 -33.50
CA VAL A 239 24.51 9.77 -33.12
C VAL A 239 26.02 9.77 -33.02
N SER A 240 26.54 9.26 -31.90
CA SER A 240 27.96 8.96 -31.75
C SER A 240 28.10 7.50 -31.32
N ALA A 241 28.84 6.75 -32.10
CA ALA A 241 29.04 5.32 -31.91
C ALA A 241 30.49 4.94 -32.22
N TRP A 242 30.88 3.70 -31.89
CA TRP A 242 32.24 3.21 -32.13
C TRP A 242 32.59 3.17 -33.63
N ASP A 243 31.59 3.00 -34.50
CA ASP A 243 31.73 2.98 -35.96
C ASP A 243 31.56 4.38 -36.59
N GLY A 244 31.61 5.41 -35.76
CA GLY A 244 31.66 6.83 -36.11
C GLY A 244 30.38 7.58 -35.78
N ASP A 245 30.32 8.82 -36.28
CA ASP A 245 29.27 9.77 -35.92
C ASP A 245 28.35 10.07 -37.09
N PHE A 246 27.13 10.54 -36.78
CA PHE A 246 26.24 11.22 -37.71
C PHE A 246 25.78 12.55 -37.12
N THR A 247 25.79 13.58 -37.95
CA THR A 247 25.06 14.82 -37.68
C THR A 247 23.54 14.61 -37.84
N TYR A 248 22.72 15.49 -37.26
CA TYR A 248 21.26 15.40 -37.46
C TYR A 248 20.85 15.44 -38.93
N ARG A 249 21.54 16.23 -39.77
CA ARG A 249 21.28 16.30 -41.21
C ARG A 249 21.59 14.98 -41.91
N GLU A 250 22.71 14.34 -41.57
CA GLU A 250 23.11 13.07 -42.17
C GLU A 250 22.18 11.93 -41.75
N LEU A 251 21.84 11.86 -40.45
CA LEU A 251 20.89 10.89 -39.92
C LEU A 251 19.54 10.99 -40.61
N ASP A 252 18.95 12.19 -40.68
CA ASP A 252 17.63 12.39 -41.28
C ASP A 252 17.63 12.08 -42.78
N ARG A 253 18.69 12.47 -43.50
CA ARG A 253 18.84 12.17 -44.93
C ARG A 253 18.93 10.66 -45.20
N LEU A 254 19.76 9.94 -44.45
CA LEU A 254 19.95 8.49 -44.62
C LEU A 254 18.67 7.73 -44.24
N ALA A 255 18.06 8.08 -43.11
CA ALA A 255 16.83 7.44 -42.66
C ALA A 255 15.65 7.71 -43.60
N THR A 256 15.54 8.94 -44.14
CA THR A 256 14.49 9.29 -45.10
C THR A 256 14.68 8.56 -46.43
N GLY A 257 15.91 8.43 -46.92
CA GLY A 257 16.21 7.66 -48.13
C GLY A 257 15.82 6.18 -47.98
N LEU A 258 16.16 5.58 -46.83
CA LEU A 258 15.78 4.20 -46.53
C LEU A 258 14.27 4.05 -46.34
N ALA A 259 13.60 5.00 -45.68
CA ALA A 259 12.15 4.97 -45.50
C ALA A 259 11.39 4.99 -46.83
N ILE A 260 11.81 5.85 -47.76
CA ILE A 260 11.25 5.91 -49.11
C ILE A 260 11.44 4.57 -49.81
N TRP A 261 12.64 3.97 -49.71
CA TRP A 261 12.91 2.67 -50.32
C TRP A 261 12.03 1.55 -49.73
N LEU A 262 11.87 1.51 -48.40
CA LEU A 262 10.99 0.55 -47.72
C LEU A 262 9.53 0.69 -48.13
N GLN A 263 9.05 1.93 -48.32
CA GLN A 263 7.72 2.20 -48.85
C GLN A 263 7.55 1.75 -50.30
N HIS A 264 8.57 1.97 -51.16
CA HIS A 264 8.52 1.52 -52.56
C HIS A 264 8.48 0.00 -52.71
N LEU A 265 9.08 -0.74 -51.77
CA LEU A 265 8.98 -2.20 -51.76
C LEU A 265 7.58 -2.69 -51.34
N GLY A 266 6.73 -1.81 -50.80
CA GLY A 266 5.39 -2.18 -50.31
C GLY A 266 5.41 -3.06 -49.06
N ILE A 267 6.55 -3.15 -48.38
CA ILE A 267 6.76 -4.04 -47.22
C ILE A 267 6.40 -3.35 -45.90
N VAL A 268 6.50 -2.01 -45.84
CA VAL A 268 6.35 -1.25 -44.59
C VAL A 268 5.19 -0.25 -44.68
N GLY A 269 4.36 -0.23 -43.64
CA GLY A 269 3.21 0.67 -43.49
C GLY A 269 2.62 0.60 -42.08
N PRO A 270 1.47 1.26 -41.84
CA PRO A 270 0.80 1.25 -40.53
C PRO A 270 0.57 -0.16 -40.01
N GLU A 271 0.79 -0.37 -38.71
CA GLU A 271 0.63 -1.66 -38.01
C GLU A 271 1.55 -2.79 -38.52
N VAL A 272 2.59 -2.48 -39.29
CA VAL A 272 3.58 -3.47 -39.75
C VAL A 272 4.82 -3.44 -38.85
N PHE A 273 5.16 -4.60 -38.29
CA PHE A 273 6.40 -4.81 -37.53
C PHE A 273 7.55 -5.26 -38.44
N VAL A 274 8.66 -4.53 -38.40
CA VAL A 274 9.87 -4.78 -39.20
C VAL A 274 11.00 -5.21 -38.25
N PRO A 275 11.40 -6.50 -38.24
CA PRO A 275 12.48 -6.96 -37.38
C PRO A 275 13.82 -6.35 -37.81
N LEU A 276 14.53 -5.75 -36.87
CA LEU A 276 15.85 -5.16 -37.09
C LEU A 276 16.93 -6.05 -36.47
N VAL A 277 17.74 -6.70 -37.31
CA VAL A 277 18.87 -7.53 -36.87
C VAL A 277 20.17 -6.78 -37.15
N PHE A 278 20.63 -6.02 -36.15
CA PHE A 278 21.84 -5.21 -36.21
C PHE A 278 22.67 -5.39 -34.95
N ASP A 279 24.00 -5.38 -35.10
CA ASP A 279 24.89 -5.09 -33.99
C ASP A 279 24.72 -3.62 -33.56
N LYS A 280 25.07 -3.32 -32.29
CA LYS A 280 25.06 -1.93 -31.78
C LYS A 280 26.00 -1.07 -32.63
N SER A 281 25.43 -0.23 -33.47
CA SER A 281 26.12 0.58 -34.49
C SER A 281 25.31 1.84 -34.79
N LYS A 282 25.93 2.86 -35.37
CA LYS A 282 25.19 4.05 -35.84
C LYS A 282 24.13 3.72 -36.90
N TRP A 283 24.32 2.63 -37.65
CA TRP A 283 23.39 2.16 -38.68
C TRP A 283 22.09 1.57 -38.11
N ALA A 284 22.14 0.99 -36.90
CA ALA A 284 20.94 0.52 -36.23
C ALA A 284 19.95 1.67 -36.00
N VAL A 285 20.44 2.85 -35.61
CA VAL A 285 19.61 4.05 -35.41
C VAL A 285 19.00 4.55 -36.73
N VAL A 286 19.75 4.48 -37.83
CA VAL A 286 19.25 4.81 -39.18
C VAL A 286 18.09 3.89 -39.56
N ALA A 287 18.23 2.59 -39.34
CA ALA A 287 17.20 1.61 -39.67
C ALA A 287 15.92 1.80 -38.83
N GLN A 288 16.07 2.01 -37.52
CA GLN A 288 14.98 2.32 -36.60
C GLN A 288 14.19 3.55 -37.05
N LEU A 289 14.89 4.66 -37.31
CA LEU A 289 14.26 5.91 -37.75
C LEU A 289 13.60 5.75 -39.13
N ALA A 290 14.19 4.97 -40.03
CA ALA A 290 13.63 4.71 -41.36
C ALA A 290 12.32 3.92 -41.29
N VAL A 291 12.22 2.90 -40.43
CA VAL A 291 10.98 2.15 -40.22
C VAL A 291 9.87 3.05 -39.69
N LEU A 292 10.17 3.90 -38.70
CA LEU A 292 9.20 4.85 -38.15
C LEU A 292 8.74 5.89 -39.21
N LYS A 293 9.67 6.39 -40.03
CA LYS A 293 9.35 7.32 -41.13
C LYS A 293 8.55 6.64 -42.25
N ALA A 294 8.77 5.34 -42.47
CA ALA A 294 8.00 4.55 -43.43
C ALA A 294 6.58 4.28 -42.95
N GLY A 295 6.32 4.38 -41.64
CA GLY A 295 5.01 4.21 -41.00
C GLY A 295 4.83 2.90 -40.24
N GLY A 296 5.89 2.08 -40.12
CA GLY A 296 5.88 0.83 -39.38
C GLY A 296 6.42 0.93 -37.95
N ALA A 297 6.44 -0.20 -37.27
CA ALA A 297 7.07 -0.42 -35.96
C ALA A 297 8.28 -1.35 -36.12
N TYR A 298 9.25 -1.29 -35.20
CA TYR A 298 10.43 -2.17 -35.17
C TYR A 298 10.65 -2.78 -33.80
#